data_AF-A0A967T004-F1
#
_entry.id   AF-A0A967T004-F1
#
_cell.length_a   1.000
_cell.length_b   1.000
_cell.length_c   1.000
_cell.angle_alpha   90.00
_cell.angle_beta   90.00
_cell.angle_gamma   90.00
#
_symmetry.space_group_name_H-M   'P 1'
#
loop_
_entity.id
_entity.type
_entity.pdbx_description
1 polymer ?
#
loop_
_entity_poly.entity_id
_entity_poly.type
_entity_poly.pdbx_seq_one_letter_code
_entity_poly.pdbx_strand_id
1 'polypeptide(L)'
;MVSTMENRRLLHQIQRRSTQLETSAEVSRIASTILDPSELLPEVVELIKKGFDLYYAGIFLIDESGELTGEPNKWAVLQAGSGQPGRQMLETGHKLEIGG
;
A
#
# COMPACT_ATOMS: atom_id res chain seq x y z
N MET A 1 29.42 -23.77 -13.36
CA MET A 1 28.56 -23.65 -12.15
C MET A 1 28.38 -22.19 -11.69
N VAL A 2 29.42 -21.34 -11.64
CA VAL A 2 29.27 -19.92 -11.25
C VAL A 2 28.42 -19.11 -12.26
N SER A 3 28.66 -19.25 -13.57
CA SER A 3 27.90 -18.52 -14.62
C SER A 3 26.41 -18.89 -14.69
N THR A 4 26.02 -20.12 -14.32
CA THR A 4 24.61 -20.55 -14.30
C THR A 4 23.87 -20.02 -13.06
N MET A 5 24.57 -19.82 -11.94
CA MET A 5 24.01 -19.19 -10.74
C MET A 5 23.85 -17.67 -10.90
N GLU A 6 24.85 -17.02 -11.49
CA GLU A 6 24.82 -15.58 -11.80
C GLU A 6 23.66 -15.24 -12.74
N ASN A 7 23.51 -16.01 -13.83
CA ASN A 7 22.39 -15.85 -14.77
C ASN A 7 21.03 -16.05 -14.08
N ARG A 8 20.90 -17.05 -13.22
CA ARG A 8 19.65 -17.30 -12.49
C ARG A 8 19.31 -16.13 -11.55
N ARG A 9 20.31 -15.57 -10.87
CA ARG A 9 20.14 -14.38 -10.01
C ARG A 9 19.67 -13.17 -10.83
N LEU A 10 20.32 -12.88 -11.95
CA LEU A 10 19.96 -11.77 -12.83
C LEU A 10 18.55 -11.93 -13.40
N LEU A 11 18.19 -13.13 -13.85
CA LEU A 11 16.83 -13.44 -14.31
C LEU A 11 15.79 -13.19 -13.21
N HIS A 12 16.04 -13.65 -11.98
CA HIS A 12 15.13 -13.39 -10.86
C HIS A 12 15.01 -11.89 -10.53
N GLN A 13 16.09 -11.11 -10.63
CA GLN A 13 16.05 -9.67 -10.43
C GLN A 13 15.23 -8.95 -11.51
N ILE A 14 15.40 -9.36 -12.78
CA ILE A 14 14.63 -8.81 -13.91
C ILE A 14 13.15 -9.14 -13.74
N GLN A 15 12.81 -10.39 -13.43
CA GLN A 15 11.42 -10.80 -13.19
C GLN A 15 10.78 -9.98 -12.07
N ARG A 16 11.47 -9.85 -10.93
CA ARG A 16 10.97 -9.05 -9.81
C ARG A 16 10.76 -7.59 -10.21
N ARG A 17 11.67 -7.01 -11.01
CA ARG A 17 11.53 -5.64 -11.49
C ARG A 17 10.36 -5.49 -12.46
N SER A 18 10.12 -6.46 -13.34
CA SER A 18 8.95 -6.47 -14.23
C SER A 18 7.65 -6.45 -13.43
N THR A 19 7.52 -7.34 -12.44
CA THR A 19 6.33 -7.41 -11.58
C THR A 19 6.08 -6.10 -10.84
N GLN A 20 7.14 -5.47 -10.32
CA GLN A 20 7.01 -4.16 -9.67
C GLN A 20 6.53 -3.07 -10.62
N LEU A 21 7.05 -3.02 -11.84
CA LEU A 21 6.64 -2.04 -12.86
C LEU A 21 5.20 -2.26 -13.32
N GLU A 22 4.81 -3.51 -13.57
CA GLU A 22 3.42 -3.89 -13.88
C GLU A 22 2.46 -3.47 -12.76
N THR A 23 2.86 -3.72 -11.51
CA THR A 23 2.07 -3.31 -10.34
C THR A 23 1.92 -1.81 -10.26
N SER A 24 2.99 -1.04 -10.48
CA SER A 24 2.90 0.42 -10.50
C SER A 24 1.96 0.91 -11.59
N ALA A 25 2.02 0.34 -12.79
CA ALA A 25 1.11 0.68 -13.89
C ALA A 25 -0.35 0.37 -13.54
N GLU A 26 -0.61 -0.78 -12.93
CA GLU A 26 -1.96 -1.17 -12.51
C GLU A 26 -2.50 -0.26 -11.40
N VAL A 27 -1.69 0.07 -10.39
CA VAL A 27 -2.07 1.04 -9.35
C VAL A 27 -2.43 2.39 -9.97
N SER A 28 -1.63 2.89 -10.93
CA SER A 28 -1.95 4.13 -11.65
C SER A 28 -3.25 4.05 -12.45
N ARG A 29 -3.54 2.90 -13.09
CA ARG A 29 -4.77 2.68 -13.85
C ARG A 29 -6.00 2.68 -12.94
N ILE A 30 -5.93 2.04 -11.78
CA ILE A 30 -7.05 2.00 -10.83
C ILE A 30 -7.26 3.37 -10.21
N ALA A 31 -6.19 4.05 -9.81
CA ALA A 31 -6.25 5.42 -9.30
C ALA A 31 -6.84 6.43 -10.28
N SER A 32 -6.74 6.22 -11.59
CA SER A 32 -7.37 7.08 -12.60
C SER A 32 -8.83 6.71 -12.91
N THR A 33 -9.31 5.55 -12.45
CA THR A 33 -10.63 5.02 -12.80
C THR A 33 -11.62 5.12 -11.64
N ILE A 34 -11.16 4.90 -10.40
CA ILE A 34 -12.02 4.92 -9.20
C ILE A 34 -11.92 6.29 -8.52
N LEU A 35 -13.04 7.00 -8.46
CA LEU A 35 -13.11 8.34 -7.88
C LEU A 35 -13.44 8.31 -6.38
N ASP A 36 -14.08 7.26 -5.89
CA ASP A 36 -14.40 7.11 -4.47
C ASP A 36 -13.18 6.55 -3.71
N PRO A 37 -12.58 7.32 -2.78
CA PRO A 37 -11.46 6.84 -1.98
C PRO A 37 -11.77 5.58 -1.16
N SER A 38 -13.02 5.40 -0.74
CA SER A 38 -13.46 4.25 0.06
C SER A 38 -13.43 2.94 -0.75
N GLU A 39 -13.55 3.02 -2.07
CA GLU A 39 -13.41 1.90 -2.99
C GLU A 39 -11.96 1.77 -3.51
N LEU A 40 -11.32 2.90 -3.80
CA LEU A 40 -9.98 2.96 -4.38
C LEU A 40 -8.90 2.40 -3.44
N LEU A 41 -8.87 2.89 -2.20
CA LEU A 41 -7.75 2.63 -1.28
C LEU A 41 -7.63 1.14 -0.90
N PRO A 42 -8.73 0.40 -0.62
CA PRO A 42 -8.66 -1.04 -0.40
C PRO A 42 -8.09 -1.83 -1.57
N GLU A 43 -8.42 -1.44 -2.81
CA GLU A 43 -7.94 -2.15 -3.99
C GLU A 43 -6.44 -1.87 -4.24
N VAL A 44 -6.04 -0.61 -4.11
CA VAL A 44 -4.64 -0.18 -4.25
C VAL A 44 -3.75 -0.83 -3.19
N VAL A 45 -4.17 -0.90 -1.93
CA VAL A 45 -3.33 -1.47 -0.86
C VAL A 45 -3.07 -2.97 -1.06
N GLU A 46 -4.05 -3.71 -1.59
CA GLU A 46 -3.87 -5.14 -1.92
C GLU A 46 -2.95 -5.34 -3.13
N LEU A 47 -3.07 -4.49 -4.15
CA LEU A 47 -2.15 -4.51 -5.30
C LEU A 47 -0.71 -4.21 -4.88
N ILE A 48 -0.51 -3.19 -4.05
CA ILE A 48 0.81 -2.84 -3.51
C ILE A 48 1.38 -4.02 -2.75
N LYS A 49 0.61 -4.62 -1.83
CA LYS A 49 1.08 -5.78 -1.05
C LYS A 49 1.51 -6.92 -1.97
N LYS A 50 0.65 -7.31 -2.92
CA LYS A 50 0.88 -8.45 -3.82
C LYS A 50 2.06 -8.19 -4.77
N GLY A 51 2.08 -7.02 -5.40
CA GLY A 51 3.04 -6.70 -6.44
C GLY A 51 4.46 -6.44 -5.95
N PHE A 52 4.60 -6.03 -4.69
CA PHE A 52 5.89 -5.85 -4.03
C PHE A 52 6.28 -7.01 -3.10
N ASP A 53 5.46 -8.06 -3.02
CA ASP A 53 5.67 -9.24 -2.15
C ASP A 53 5.87 -8.83 -0.66
N LEU A 54 4.98 -8.00 -0.16
CA LEU A 54 5.02 -7.50 1.21
C LEU A 54 4.17 -8.35 2.15
N TYR A 55 4.62 -8.47 3.40
CA TYR A 55 3.80 -9.05 4.46
C TYR A 55 2.53 -8.21 4.69
N TYR A 56 2.68 -6.88 4.71
CA TYR A 56 1.61 -5.93 4.96
C TYR A 56 1.91 -4.60 4.27
N ALA A 57 0.86 -3.98 3.74
CA ALA A 57 0.79 -2.58 3.33
C ALA A 57 -0.42 -1.90 4.00
N GLY A 58 -0.27 -0.61 4.31
CA GLY A 58 -1.32 0.24 4.86
C GLY A 58 -1.22 1.65 4.26
N ILE A 59 -2.37 2.25 3.98
CA ILE A 59 -2.50 3.62 3.48
C ILE A 59 -3.12 4.45 4.60
N PHE A 60 -2.40 5.48 5.01
CA PHE A 60 -2.84 6.46 5.99
C PHE A 60 -3.07 7.80 5.29
N LEU A 61 -4.14 8.50 5.67
CA LEU A 61 -4.40 9.89 5.27
C LEU A 61 -4.29 10.81 6.48
N ILE A 62 -3.74 12.00 6.25
CA ILE A 62 -3.66 13.04 7.28
C ILE A 62 -5.06 13.60 7.50
N ASP A 63 -5.48 13.67 8.77
CA ASP A 63 -6.72 14.34 9.17
C ASP A 63 -6.50 15.85 9.24
N GLU A 64 -6.42 16.51 8.07
CA GLU A 64 -6.12 17.94 7.95
C GLU A 64 -7.19 18.82 8.59
N SER A 65 -8.47 18.43 8.47
CA SER A 65 -9.62 19.17 8.99
C SER A 65 -9.89 18.89 10.47
N GLY A 66 -9.41 17.76 10.99
CA GLY A 66 -9.81 17.26 12.30
C GLY A 66 -11.20 16.63 12.29
N GLU A 67 -11.83 16.40 11.14
CA GLU A 67 -13.17 15.81 11.07
C GLU A 67 -13.18 14.37 11.60
N LEU A 68 -12.08 13.64 11.46
CA LEU A 68 -11.98 12.25 11.89
C LEU A 68 -11.61 12.13 13.37
N THR A 69 -10.81 13.05 13.89
CA THR A 69 -10.17 12.89 15.21
C THR A 69 -10.46 14.03 16.19
N GLY A 70 -11.03 15.14 15.72
CA GLY A 70 -11.21 16.39 16.47
C GLY A 70 -9.95 17.24 16.58
N GLU A 71 -8.80 16.78 16.07
CA GLU A 71 -7.50 17.45 16.19
C GLU A 71 -6.85 17.63 14.81
N PRO A 72 -7.03 18.81 14.17
CA PRO A 72 -6.53 19.08 12.83
C PRO A 72 -5.01 18.92 12.74
N ASN A 73 -4.54 18.28 11.67
CA ASN A 73 -3.11 18.09 11.35
C ASN A 73 -2.28 17.35 12.41
N LYS A 74 -2.94 16.67 13.36
CA LYS A 74 -2.24 15.92 14.43
C LYS A 74 -2.12 14.43 14.12
N TRP A 75 -3.06 13.88 13.35
CA TRP A 75 -3.18 12.44 13.18
C TRP A 75 -3.12 12.04 11.70
N ALA A 76 -2.43 10.93 11.43
CA ALA A 76 -2.58 10.14 10.22
C ALA A 76 -3.48 8.94 10.52
N VAL A 77 -4.64 8.84 9.88
CA VAL A 77 -5.66 7.83 10.13
C VAL A 77 -5.55 6.74 9.06
N LEU A 78 -5.57 5.47 9.46
CA LEU A 78 -5.56 4.35 8.53
C LEU A 78 -6.86 4.34 7.73
N GLN A 79 -6.75 4.39 6.40
CA GLN A 79 -7.89 4.36 5.48
C GLN A 79 -8.01 3.04 4.72
N ALA A 80 -6.89 2.35 4.50
CA ALA A 80 -6.90 1.01 3.94
C ALA A 80 -5.72 0.19 4.47
N GLY A 81 -5.97 -1.04 4.87
CA GLY A 81 -4.93 -1.97 5.31
C GLY A 81 -5.09 -3.31 4.61
N SER A 82 -3.98 -3.88 4.18
CA SER A 82 -4.00 -5.18 3.49
C SER A 82 -4.18 -6.37 4.43
N GLY A 83 -4.83 -7.41 3.91
CA GLY A 83 -5.03 -8.68 4.60
C GLY A 83 -5.82 -8.56 5.90
N GLN A 84 -5.66 -9.58 6.75
CA GLN A 84 -6.34 -9.64 8.04
C GLN A 84 -5.85 -8.58 9.05
N PRO A 85 -4.54 -8.30 9.18
CA PRO A 85 -4.07 -7.23 10.07
C PRO A 85 -4.69 -5.88 9.71
N GLY A 86 -4.79 -5.57 8.41
CA GLY A 86 -5.38 -4.33 7.94
C GLY A 86 -6.85 -4.17 8.29
N ARG A 87 -7.65 -5.23 8.08
CA ARG A 87 -9.07 -5.23 8.48
C ARG A 87 -9.25 -4.97 9.97
N GLN A 88 -8.47 -5.65 10.80
CA GLN A 88 -8.53 -5.46 12.25
C GLN A 88 -8.13 -4.03 12.66
N MET A 89 -7.07 -3.47 12.05
CA MET A 89 -6.65 -2.10 12.35
C MET A 89 -7.70 -1.06 11.93
N LEU A 90 -8.37 -1.27 10.79
CA LEU A 90 -9.47 -0.41 10.33
C LEU A 90 -10.65 -0.44 11.30
N GLU A 91 -11.06 -1.61 11.76
CA GLU A 91 -12.15 -1.78 12.74
C GLU A 91 -11.87 -1.04 14.05
N THR A 92 -10.59 -0.95 14.44
CA THR A 92 -10.17 -0.24 15.66
C THR A 92 -9.91 1.26 15.46
N GLY A 93 -10.12 1.80 14.26
CA GLY A 93 -9.86 3.22 13.96
C GLY A 93 -8.38 3.59 14.11
N HIS A 94 -7.47 2.70 13.71
CA HIS A 94 -6.04 2.87 13.94
C HIS A 94 -5.52 4.20 13.36
N LYS A 95 -4.78 4.94 14.19
CA LYS A 95 -4.18 6.23 13.83
C LYS A 95 -2.80 6.39 14.44
N LEU A 96 -1.98 7.21 13.80
CA LEU A 96 -0.62 7.54 14.19
C LEU A 96 -0.51 9.05 14.42
N GLU A 97 0.17 9.46 15.49
CA GLU A 97 0.45 10.88 15.73
C GLU A 97 1.55 11.37 14.78
N ILE A 98 1.37 12.55 14.22
CA ILE A 98 2.34 13.17 13.32
C ILE A 98 3.43 13.81 14.16
N GLY A 99 4.68 13.36 14.01
CA GLY A 99 5.84 13.94 14.69
C GLY A 99 6.28 13.21 15.96
N GLY A 100 5.48 12.27 16.48
CA GLY A 100 5.84 11.35 17.56
C GLY A 100 5.26 11.71 18.92
#